data_AF-A0A917M8S2-F1
#
_entry.id   AF-A0A917M8S2-F1
#
_cell.length_a   1.000
_cell.length_b   1.000
_cell.length_c   1.000
_cell.angle_alpha   90.00
_cell.angle_beta   90.00
_cell.angle_gamma   90.00
#
_symmetry.space_group_name_H-M   'P 1'
#
loop_
_entity.id
_entity.type
_entity.pdbx_description
1 polymer ?
#
loop_
_entity_poly.entity_id
_entity_poly.type
_entity_poly.pdbx_seq_one_letter_code
_entity_poly.pdbx_strand_id
1 'polypeptide(L)'
;MLAILSYLTRSGQPKNASLSVASAQMLLSQSQQASDVAIPKYGAEHQTFALEVHSGTGQLLQSATIERYRSREPERSAAKAYDPHGTLLAGRWQNSVTGSASYTRKGGFIRHRQTKPAIPQIADAWTAVPDAAEFEAWSGGAADVAVHQERETYELTYRPSVAPHLLSASLVISRDTKLPIAETFRLREGRQTREYQFRRLTYEILPAVKTLDSNFEPDPSLVAQPSGPATVNGAHITLEALQLLNDLGPDIEQVVNVERHPGGAVEVSGVFSTSKEKQDVVRAFRSLQAGDGLFLKLHSSDEPFPSSSKPSSVNPISIEAQTISGTSIPFEEGLRSALSREGVSITDLGPKVVERANAIAGLGAQLHREAWNIAQIASRDFSPDDLRSMNAEDRAIWLALLDRQLWIFRKQLTSLDSEMHGLLPPQALSTQTNSLPLQAADIRELDTAALNLSHDAERLDRLIAAGFTLTSSGPPPGDNPATIAQIIASLDAEEKQLQGTIERLQSPSRIEADR
;
A
#
# COMPACT_ATOMS: atom_id res chain seq x y z
N MET A 1 -10.44 40.63 90.10
CA MET A 1 -8.98 40.36 90.07
C MET A 1 -8.74 39.33 88.97
N LEU A 2 -8.62 39.75 87.70
CA LEU A 2 -7.36 40.06 87.01
C LEU A 2 -6.34 38.92 87.08
N ALA A 3 -6.30 38.08 86.03
CA ALA A 3 -5.07 37.54 85.45
C ALA A 3 -5.33 37.04 84.02
N ILE A 4 -4.59 37.63 83.10
CA ILE A 4 -4.55 37.39 81.65
C ILE A 4 -3.66 36.17 81.38
N LEU A 5 -4.07 35.26 80.50
CA LEU A 5 -3.14 34.37 79.81
C LEU A 5 -3.64 34.07 78.39
N SER A 6 -2.85 34.59 77.45
CA SER A 6 -3.01 34.56 76.00
C SER A 6 -2.88 33.13 75.46
N TYR A 7 -3.88 32.65 74.71
CA TYR A 7 -3.72 31.50 73.82
C TYR A 7 -3.70 31.96 72.37
N LEU A 8 -2.51 31.88 71.77
CA LEU A 8 -2.30 31.97 70.33
C LEU A 8 -2.95 30.78 69.63
N THR A 9 -3.81 31.07 68.67
CA THR A 9 -4.34 30.17 67.65
C THR A 9 -3.21 29.58 66.82
N ARG A 10 -2.93 28.28 67.01
CA ARG A 10 -2.06 27.50 66.12
C ARG A 10 -2.92 26.97 64.97
N SER A 11 -2.84 27.62 63.81
CA SER A 11 -3.42 27.13 62.56
C SER A 11 -2.72 25.83 62.17
N GLY A 12 -3.38 24.69 62.39
CA GLY A 12 -2.99 23.42 61.80
C GLY A 12 -3.34 23.44 60.31
N GLN A 13 -2.36 23.67 59.45
CA GLN A 13 -2.50 23.28 58.04
C GLN A 13 -2.69 21.76 57.96
N PRO A 14 -3.65 21.25 57.19
CA PRO A 14 -3.68 19.83 56.87
C PRO A 14 -2.42 19.50 56.07
N LYS A 15 -1.61 18.58 56.58
CA LYS A 15 -0.58 17.90 55.80
C LYS A 15 -1.30 17.21 54.63
N ASN A 16 -1.27 17.83 53.46
CA ASN A 16 -1.50 17.13 52.20
C ASN A 16 -0.46 16.01 52.14
N ALA A 17 -0.90 14.78 52.40
CA ALA A 17 -0.15 13.61 52.04
C ALA A 17 -0.03 13.63 50.52
N SER A 18 1.11 14.10 50.02
CA SER A 18 1.48 13.96 48.62
C SER A 18 1.47 12.46 48.31
N LEU A 19 0.43 11.99 47.62
CA LEU A 19 0.41 10.69 46.98
C LEU A 19 1.66 10.62 46.09
N SER A 20 2.66 9.84 46.49
CA SER A 20 3.87 9.67 45.69
C SER A 20 3.47 8.95 44.40
N VAL A 21 3.53 9.66 43.27
CA VAL A 21 3.39 9.05 41.94
C VAL A 21 4.45 7.95 41.83
N ALA A 22 4.04 6.74 41.45
CA ALA A 22 4.97 5.62 41.28
C ALA A 22 6.03 5.99 40.24
N SER A 23 7.30 5.75 40.54
CA SER A 23 8.39 6.03 39.59
C SER A 23 8.29 5.15 38.35
N ALA A 24 8.70 5.65 37.18
CA ALA A 24 8.71 4.88 35.93
C ALA A 24 9.44 3.53 36.06
N GLN A 25 10.60 3.51 36.72
CA GLN A 25 11.38 2.28 36.96
C GLN A 25 10.55 1.22 37.70
N MET A 26 9.89 1.63 38.79
CA MET A 26 9.05 0.74 39.58
C MET A 26 7.90 0.18 38.74
N LEU A 27 7.26 0.99 37.90
CA LEU A 27 6.15 0.57 37.04
C LEU A 27 6.60 -0.42 35.96
N LEU A 28 7.72 -0.14 35.29
CA LEU A 28 8.29 -1.03 34.28
C LEU A 28 8.71 -2.37 34.91
N SER A 29 9.42 -2.36 36.04
CA SER A 29 9.82 -3.58 36.74
C SER A 29 8.62 -4.39 37.27
N GLN A 30 7.58 -3.73 37.82
CA GLN A 30 6.35 -4.41 38.23
C GLN A 30 5.63 -5.04 37.04
N SER A 31 5.63 -4.36 35.90
CA SER A 31 5.00 -4.85 34.68
C SER A 31 5.71 -6.07 34.11
N GLN A 32 7.04 -6.03 34.04
CA GLN A 32 7.86 -7.19 33.66
C GLN A 32 7.61 -8.37 34.61
N GLN A 33 7.62 -8.14 35.92
CA GLN A 33 7.36 -9.18 36.91
C GLN A 33 5.95 -9.79 36.77
N ALA A 34 4.92 -8.96 36.57
CA ALA A 34 3.55 -9.43 36.38
C ALA A 34 3.44 -10.31 35.13
N SER A 35 4.10 -9.90 34.05
CA SER A 35 4.16 -10.66 32.80
C SER A 35 4.89 -11.99 32.97
N ASP A 36 6.03 -11.98 33.66
CA ASP A 36 6.85 -13.15 33.93
C ASP A 36 6.17 -14.21 34.79
N VAL A 37 5.43 -13.78 35.81
CA VAL A 37 4.73 -14.67 36.76
C VAL A 37 3.47 -15.26 36.12
N ALA A 38 2.86 -14.58 35.15
CA ALA A 38 1.63 -15.03 34.51
C ALA A 38 1.83 -16.26 33.60
N ILE A 39 3.02 -16.46 33.03
CA ILE A 39 3.30 -17.57 32.10
C ILE A 39 3.67 -18.83 32.91
N PRO A 40 2.83 -19.89 32.93
CA PRO A 40 3.17 -21.11 33.64
C PRO A 40 4.29 -21.87 32.93
N LYS A 41 4.94 -22.79 33.66
CA LYS A 41 5.98 -23.66 33.10
C LYS A 41 5.45 -24.44 31.88
N TYR A 42 6.17 -24.40 30.76
CA TYR A 42 5.76 -24.96 29.45
C TYR A 42 4.48 -24.38 28.85
N GLY A 43 3.87 -23.38 29.49
CA GLY A 43 2.74 -22.63 28.94
C GLY A 43 3.18 -21.48 28.06
N ALA A 44 2.21 -20.66 27.70
CA ALA A 44 2.44 -19.47 26.91
C ALA A 44 1.47 -18.34 27.27
N GLU A 45 1.86 -17.13 26.95
CA GLU A 45 0.98 -15.99 26.83
C GLU A 45 0.59 -15.82 25.36
N HIS A 46 -0.68 -15.54 25.11
CA HIS A 46 -1.22 -15.18 23.81
C HIS A 46 -1.93 -13.82 23.92
N GLN A 47 -1.53 -12.89 23.05
CA GLN A 47 -2.10 -11.54 23.01
C GLN A 47 -2.45 -11.18 21.56
N THR A 48 -3.51 -10.42 21.38
CA THR A 48 -3.82 -9.79 20.09
C THR A 48 -3.88 -8.27 20.24
N PHE A 49 -3.41 -7.56 19.22
CA PHE A 49 -3.39 -6.10 19.18
C PHE A 49 -3.95 -5.60 17.85
N ALA A 50 -4.72 -4.52 17.90
CA ALA A 50 -4.93 -3.67 16.72
C ALA A 50 -3.69 -2.80 16.53
N LEU A 51 -3.21 -2.72 15.29
CA LEU A 51 -2.15 -1.84 14.85
C LEU A 51 -2.72 -0.84 13.85
N GLU A 52 -2.49 0.44 14.10
CA GLU A 52 -2.73 1.53 13.15
C GLU A 52 -1.41 2.26 12.89
N VAL A 53 -1.11 2.51 11.62
CA VAL A 53 0.09 3.24 11.19
C VAL A 53 -0.35 4.53 10.52
N HIS A 54 0.10 5.67 11.04
CA HIS A 54 -0.21 6.99 10.50
C HIS A 54 1.04 7.65 9.91
N SER A 55 0.82 8.52 8.93
CA SER A 55 1.86 9.41 8.41
C SER A 55 2.22 10.49 9.45
N GLY A 56 3.29 11.24 9.18
CA GLY A 56 3.64 12.42 9.98
C GLY A 56 2.55 13.50 10.02
N THR A 57 1.61 13.50 9.07
CA THR A 57 0.46 14.42 8.99
C THR A 57 -0.82 13.83 9.62
N GLY A 58 -0.77 12.60 10.14
CA GLY A 58 -1.90 11.92 10.79
C GLY A 58 -2.78 11.10 9.86
N GLN A 59 -2.49 11.04 8.56
CA GLN A 59 -3.24 10.19 7.62
C GLN A 59 -3.01 8.72 7.94
N LEU A 60 -4.08 7.92 8.04
CA LEU A 60 -3.98 6.46 8.19
C LEU A 60 -3.35 5.85 6.93
N LEU A 61 -2.23 5.17 7.10
CA LEU A 61 -1.49 4.49 6.04
C LEU A 61 -1.77 2.98 6.01
N GLN A 62 -1.94 2.37 7.19
CA GLN A 62 -2.12 0.93 7.32
C GLN A 62 -2.88 0.58 8.60
N SER A 63 -3.71 -0.46 8.53
CA SER A 63 -4.32 -1.12 9.69
C SER A 63 -4.05 -2.62 9.64
N ALA A 64 -3.76 -3.24 10.78
CA ALA A 64 -3.46 -4.66 10.89
C ALA A 64 -3.86 -5.23 12.27
N THR A 65 -4.01 -6.55 12.35
CA THR A 65 -4.10 -7.27 13.63
C THR A 65 -2.79 -8.00 13.89
N ILE A 66 -2.21 -7.80 15.07
CA ILE A 66 -0.98 -8.47 15.49
C ILE A 66 -1.33 -9.55 16.51
N GLU A 67 -1.00 -10.81 16.21
CA GLU A 67 -1.00 -11.90 17.18
C GLU A 67 0.41 -12.09 17.75
N ARG A 68 0.53 -12.15 19.08
CA ARG A 68 1.79 -12.39 19.78
C ARG A 68 1.69 -13.59 20.69
N TYR A 69 2.66 -14.49 20.59
CA TYR A 69 2.87 -15.61 21.48
C TYR A 69 4.21 -15.45 22.20
N ARG A 70 4.26 -15.78 23.49
CA ARG A 70 5.51 -15.83 24.27
C ARG A 70 5.49 -17.00 25.26
N SER A 71 6.59 -17.73 25.34
CA SER A 71 6.82 -18.78 26.33
C SER A 71 8.19 -18.60 26.98
N ARG A 72 8.31 -19.04 28.24
CA ARG A 72 9.56 -18.91 29.04
C ARG A 72 10.38 -20.19 29.08
N GLU A 73 9.73 -21.34 28.94
CA GLU A 73 10.40 -22.64 28.99
C GLU A 73 9.76 -23.57 27.95
N PRO A 74 10.38 -23.78 26.77
CA PRO A 74 11.58 -23.07 26.29
C PRO A 74 11.31 -21.58 26.03
N GLU A 75 12.36 -20.75 26.06
CA GLU A 75 12.25 -19.33 25.74
C GLU A 75 12.05 -19.13 24.23
N ARG A 76 10.83 -18.75 23.85
CA ARG A 76 10.42 -18.55 22.45
C ARG A 76 9.32 -17.52 22.34
N SER A 77 9.27 -16.83 21.21
CA SER A 77 8.23 -15.87 20.89
C SER A 77 7.88 -15.88 19.40
N ALA A 78 6.66 -15.50 19.09
CA ALA A 78 6.20 -15.28 17.72
C ALA A 78 5.31 -14.04 17.68
N ALA A 79 5.46 -13.23 16.63
CA ALA A 79 4.57 -12.12 16.30
C ALA A 79 4.13 -12.27 14.85
N LYS A 80 2.83 -12.19 14.58
CA LYS A 80 2.24 -12.36 13.24
C LYS A 80 1.30 -11.20 12.97
N ALA A 81 1.51 -10.49 11.87
CA ALA A 81 0.69 -9.38 11.42
C ALA A 81 -0.27 -9.84 10.32
N TYR A 82 -1.56 -9.55 10.49
CA TYR A 82 -2.61 -9.89 9.55
C TYR A 82 -3.31 -8.64 9.04
N ASP A 83 -3.71 -8.65 7.78
CA ASP A 83 -4.59 -7.61 7.23
C ASP A 83 -6.04 -7.77 7.75
N PRO A 84 -6.95 -6.81 7.46
CA PRO A 84 -8.35 -6.92 7.87
C PRO A 84 -9.10 -8.14 7.31
N HIS A 85 -8.57 -8.80 6.29
CA HIS A 85 -9.14 -10.02 5.68
C HIS A 85 -8.58 -11.30 6.30
N GLY A 86 -7.64 -11.20 7.26
CA GLY A 86 -6.99 -12.33 7.90
C GLY A 86 -5.81 -12.90 7.11
N THR A 87 -5.30 -12.20 6.10
CA THR A 87 -4.12 -12.61 5.33
C THR A 87 -2.85 -12.23 6.09
N LEU A 88 -1.88 -13.14 6.18
CA LEU A 88 -0.59 -12.87 6.82
C LEU A 88 0.23 -11.85 6.00
N LEU A 89 0.47 -10.68 6.58
CA LEU A 89 1.32 -9.62 6.02
C LEU A 89 2.79 -9.82 6.38
N ALA A 90 3.07 -10.21 7.62
CA ALA A 90 4.40 -10.41 8.13
C ALA A 90 4.41 -11.34 9.36
N GLY A 91 5.54 -11.99 9.61
CA GLY A 91 5.75 -12.88 10.75
C GLY A 91 7.16 -12.75 11.28
N ARG A 92 7.35 -12.88 12.59
CA ARG A 92 8.66 -12.95 13.23
C ARG A 92 8.61 -14.02 14.31
N TRP A 93 9.55 -14.94 14.26
CA TRP A 93 9.70 -16.04 15.20
C TRP A 93 11.07 -15.95 15.83
N GLN A 94 11.14 -16.12 17.14
CA GLN A 94 12.38 -16.13 17.90
C GLN A 94 12.40 -17.34 18.81
N ASN A 95 13.53 -18.02 18.82
CA ASN A 95 13.78 -19.18 19.64
C ASN A 95 15.23 -19.08 20.13
N SER A 96 15.43 -19.22 21.44
CA SER A 96 16.76 -19.11 22.04
C SER A 96 17.75 -20.16 21.51
N VAL A 97 17.25 -21.31 21.02
CA VAL A 97 18.04 -22.42 20.48
C VAL A 97 18.21 -22.33 18.96
N THR A 98 17.11 -22.16 18.21
CA THR A 98 17.15 -22.24 16.73
C THR A 98 17.39 -20.89 16.05
N GLY A 99 17.40 -19.80 16.81
CA GLY A 99 17.62 -18.45 16.31
C GLY A 99 16.32 -17.74 15.96
N SER A 100 16.40 -16.80 15.02
CA SER A 100 15.24 -15.98 14.63
C SER A 100 14.91 -16.18 13.15
N ALA A 101 13.63 -16.13 12.81
CA ALA A 101 13.14 -16.10 11.46
C ALA A 101 12.16 -14.95 11.29
N SER A 102 12.06 -14.42 10.07
CA SER A 102 11.04 -13.45 9.71
C SER A 102 10.44 -13.80 8.36
N TYR A 103 9.20 -13.40 8.17
CA TYR A 103 8.49 -13.43 6.92
C TYR A 103 7.92 -12.03 6.69
N THR A 104 8.01 -11.55 5.45
CA THR A 104 7.16 -10.45 5.01
C THR A 104 6.60 -10.81 3.65
N ARG A 105 5.38 -10.37 3.35
CA ARG A 105 4.78 -10.61 2.03
C ARG A 105 5.65 -10.07 0.88
N LYS A 106 6.44 -9.01 1.13
CA LYS A 106 7.35 -8.38 0.15
C LYS A 106 8.73 -9.05 0.09
N GLY A 107 9.28 -9.48 1.22
CA GLY A 107 10.65 -9.97 1.34
C GLY A 107 10.79 -11.49 1.47
N GLY A 108 9.67 -12.23 1.47
CA GLY A 108 9.66 -13.67 1.65
C GLY A 108 10.12 -14.09 3.05
N PHE A 109 10.51 -15.36 3.16
CA PHE A 109 11.00 -15.95 4.40
C PHE A 109 12.52 -15.82 4.52
N ILE A 110 12.99 -15.37 5.68
CA ILE A 110 14.41 -15.15 5.96
C ILE A 110 14.74 -15.70 7.34
N ARG A 111 15.85 -16.44 7.45
CA ARG A 111 16.43 -16.84 8.74
C ARG A 111 17.56 -15.90 9.12
N HIS A 112 17.47 -15.33 10.31
CA HIS A 112 18.44 -14.40 10.87
C HIS A 112 19.28 -15.08 11.94
N ARG A 113 20.58 -14.83 11.93
CA ARG A 113 21.44 -15.14 13.08
C ARG A 113 21.15 -14.12 14.17
N GLN A 114 20.74 -14.59 15.35
CA GLN A 114 20.22 -13.80 16.48
C GLN A 114 20.78 -12.38 16.55
N THR A 115 19.91 -11.39 16.35
CA THR A 115 20.21 -9.97 16.59
C THR A 115 19.42 -9.48 17.80
N LYS A 116 20.14 -8.92 18.76
CA LYS A 116 19.60 -8.24 19.93
C LYS A 116 18.69 -7.07 19.48
N PRO A 117 17.61 -6.71 20.20
CA PRO A 117 16.72 -5.64 19.76
C PRO A 117 17.47 -4.31 19.69
N ALA A 118 17.59 -3.76 18.48
CA ALA A 118 17.82 -2.35 18.24
C ALA A 118 16.48 -1.61 18.27
N ILE A 119 16.50 -0.28 18.36
CA ILE A 119 15.31 0.55 18.12
C ILE A 119 14.71 0.11 16.77
N PRO A 120 13.41 -0.19 16.69
CA PRO A 120 12.79 -0.65 15.46
C PRO A 120 12.96 0.39 14.35
N GLN A 121 13.30 -0.08 13.15
CA GLN A 121 13.22 0.72 11.93
C GLN A 121 11.78 0.72 11.40
N ILE A 122 11.46 1.66 10.49
CA ILE A 122 10.10 1.77 9.94
C ILE A 122 9.62 0.45 9.31
N ALA A 123 10.52 -0.32 8.70
CA ALA A 123 10.21 -1.61 8.07
C ALA A 123 9.74 -2.68 9.08
N ASP A 124 10.29 -2.69 10.29
CA ASP A 124 10.08 -3.74 11.30
C ASP A 124 9.30 -3.26 12.52
N ALA A 125 8.88 -1.99 12.55
CA ALA A 125 8.19 -1.38 13.68
C ALA A 125 6.90 -2.10 14.12
N TRP A 126 6.28 -2.87 13.24
CA TRP A 126 5.12 -3.69 13.63
C TRP A 126 5.47 -4.79 14.66
N THR A 127 6.75 -5.19 14.78
CA THR A 127 7.19 -6.20 15.75
C THR A 127 7.35 -5.66 17.17
N ALA A 128 7.34 -4.35 17.32
CA ALA A 128 7.49 -3.61 18.57
C ALA A 128 6.16 -3.60 19.35
N VAL A 129 5.70 -4.81 19.69
CA VAL A 129 4.42 -5.03 20.37
C VAL A 129 4.55 -4.63 21.85
N PRO A 130 3.55 -3.97 22.46
CA PRO A 130 3.64 -3.43 23.82
C PRO A 130 4.30 -4.37 24.84
N ASP A 131 5.48 -3.99 25.33
CA ASP A 131 6.27 -4.74 26.31
C ASP A 131 7.09 -3.81 27.20
N ALA A 132 7.03 -4.02 28.52
CA ALA A 132 7.73 -3.15 29.46
C ALA A 132 9.27 -3.31 29.43
N ALA A 133 9.80 -4.49 29.07
CA ALA A 133 11.25 -4.68 28.93
C ALA A 133 11.78 -4.02 27.65
N GLU A 134 11.01 -4.12 26.56
CA GLU A 134 11.36 -3.49 25.30
C GLU A 134 11.31 -1.95 25.38
N PHE A 135 10.25 -1.41 25.99
CA PHE A 135 10.13 0.03 26.24
C PHE A 135 11.30 0.57 27.10
N GLU A 136 11.65 -0.13 28.18
CA GLU A 136 12.79 0.24 29.04
C GLU A 136 14.12 0.23 28.27
N ALA A 137 14.30 -0.74 27.36
CA ALA A 137 15.48 -0.83 26.52
C ALA A 137 15.60 0.37 25.55
N TRP A 138 14.49 0.85 24.99
CA TRP A 138 14.49 2.02 24.11
C TRP A 138 14.65 3.34 24.84
N SER A 139 14.11 3.44 26.05
CA SER A 139 14.21 4.65 26.86
C SER A 139 15.59 4.83 27.51
N GLY A 140 16.48 3.85 27.37
CA GLY A 140 17.79 3.86 28.04
C GLY A 140 17.65 3.77 29.56
N GLY A 141 16.58 3.14 30.05
CA GLY A 141 16.16 3.15 31.45
C GLY A 141 15.09 4.21 31.76
N ALA A 142 14.75 4.37 33.03
CA ALA A 142 13.61 5.19 33.48
C ALA A 142 13.90 6.68 33.72
N ALA A 143 15.13 7.17 33.49
CA ALA A 143 15.54 8.52 33.89
C ALA A 143 14.80 9.64 33.14
N ASP A 144 14.49 9.44 31.86
CA ASP A 144 13.83 10.42 30.98
C ASP A 144 12.36 10.06 30.67
N VAL A 145 11.76 9.20 31.50
CA VAL A 145 10.38 8.75 31.33
C VAL A 145 9.45 9.51 32.28
N ALA A 146 8.54 10.30 31.70
CA ALA A 146 7.48 10.96 32.46
C ALA A 146 6.36 9.96 32.79
N VAL A 147 5.86 9.98 34.02
CA VAL A 147 4.73 9.16 34.45
C VAL A 147 3.51 10.03 34.66
N HIS A 148 2.44 9.72 33.94
CA HIS A 148 1.13 10.29 34.13
C HIS A 148 0.21 9.21 34.71
N GLN A 149 -0.31 9.46 35.91
CA GLN A 149 -1.25 8.56 36.57
C GLN A 149 -2.68 8.96 36.24
N GLU A 150 -3.45 8.03 35.68
CA GLU A 150 -4.89 8.18 35.49
C GLU A 150 -5.68 7.28 36.46
N ARG A 151 -7.01 7.25 36.30
CA ARG A 151 -7.89 6.45 37.17
C ARG A 151 -7.55 4.96 37.10
N GLU A 152 -7.43 4.39 35.90
CA GLU A 152 -7.27 2.95 35.69
C GLU A 152 -5.92 2.55 35.06
N THR A 153 -5.10 3.53 34.69
CA THR A 153 -3.85 3.32 33.93
C THR A 153 -2.71 4.16 34.46
N TYR A 154 -1.49 3.76 34.09
CA TYR A 154 -0.30 4.60 34.10
C TYR A 154 0.15 4.80 32.66
N GLU A 155 0.36 6.03 32.25
CA GLU A 155 0.98 6.38 30.97
C GLU A 155 2.44 6.77 31.20
N LEU A 156 3.36 6.10 30.51
CA LEU A 156 4.79 6.34 30.56
C LEU A 156 5.22 6.95 29.24
N THR A 157 5.60 8.23 29.24
CA THR A 157 6.00 8.94 28.02
C THR A 157 7.50 9.18 28.00
N TYR A 158 8.13 8.76 26.90
CA TYR A 158 9.54 8.98 26.62
C TYR A 158 9.71 9.89 25.39
N ARG A 159 10.55 10.92 25.52
CA ARG A 159 10.96 11.80 24.42
C ARG A 159 12.48 11.90 24.40
N PRO A 160 13.17 11.13 23.55
CA PRO A 160 14.63 11.15 23.50
C PRO A 160 15.17 12.53 23.09
N SER A 161 16.19 12.99 23.80
CA SER A 161 16.93 14.20 23.40
C SER A 161 17.89 13.95 22.22
N VAL A 162 18.41 12.71 22.10
CA VAL A 162 19.47 12.35 21.13
C VAL A 162 19.24 10.94 20.54
N ALA A 163 18.05 10.66 20.00
CA ALA A 163 17.81 9.44 19.21
C ALA A 163 17.57 9.81 17.73
N PRO A 164 18.34 9.26 16.77
CA PRO A 164 18.21 9.67 15.37
C PRO A 164 16.86 9.27 14.76
N HIS A 165 16.28 8.15 15.22
CA HIS A 165 15.09 7.54 14.61
C HIS A 165 13.83 7.57 15.47
N LEU A 166 13.92 7.36 16.79
CA LEU A 166 12.74 7.44 17.67
C LEU A 166 12.51 8.89 18.08
N LEU A 167 11.32 9.44 17.77
CA LEU A 167 10.95 10.82 18.14
C LEU A 167 10.24 10.86 19.49
N SER A 168 9.39 9.87 19.77
CA SER A 168 8.66 9.73 21.03
C SER A 168 8.09 8.32 21.16
N ALA A 169 7.90 7.86 22.38
CA ALA A 169 7.15 6.65 22.71
C ALA A 169 6.27 6.89 23.93
N SER A 170 5.09 6.27 23.99
CA SER A 170 4.19 6.28 25.13
C SER A 170 3.64 4.88 25.38
N LEU A 171 3.85 4.34 26.57
CA LEU A 171 3.37 3.02 26.99
C LEU A 171 2.27 3.17 28.03
N VAL A 172 1.13 2.52 27.81
CA VAL A 172 0.01 2.52 28.75
C VAL A 172 -0.05 1.18 29.48
N ILE A 173 0.05 1.22 30.81
CA ILE A 173 0.03 0.06 31.70
C ILE A 173 -1.27 0.07 32.52
N SER A 174 -1.97 -1.06 32.56
CA SER A 174 -3.17 -1.23 33.40
C SER A 174 -2.82 -1.22 34.89
N ARG A 175 -3.56 -0.46 35.71
CA ARG A 175 -3.35 -0.42 37.16
C ARG A 175 -3.69 -1.73 37.86
N ASP A 176 -4.67 -2.49 37.38
CA ASP A 176 -5.08 -3.73 38.02
C ASP A 176 -4.13 -4.87 37.67
N THR A 177 -3.92 -5.09 36.37
CA THR A 177 -3.13 -6.23 35.88
C THR A 177 -1.64 -5.96 35.87
N LYS A 178 -1.22 -4.68 35.93
CA LYS A 178 0.17 -4.23 35.71
C LYS A 178 0.73 -4.58 34.34
N LEU A 179 -0.10 -4.98 33.38
CA LEU A 179 0.35 -5.33 32.03
C LEU A 179 0.20 -4.17 31.04
N PRO A 180 1.05 -4.09 30.00
CA PRO A 180 0.88 -3.13 28.91
C PRO A 180 -0.40 -3.40 28.13
N ILE A 181 -1.16 -2.35 27.83
CA ILE A 181 -2.45 -2.43 27.12
C ILE A 181 -2.48 -1.61 25.83
N ALA A 182 -1.60 -0.62 25.71
CA ALA A 182 -1.42 0.17 24.51
C ALA A 182 0.00 0.72 24.45
N GLU A 183 0.48 0.98 23.23
CA GLU A 183 1.71 1.71 23.01
C GLU A 183 1.58 2.58 21.78
N THR A 184 2.14 3.78 21.82
CA THR A 184 2.23 4.66 20.66
C THR A 184 3.65 5.17 20.52
N PHE A 185 4.25 5.02 19.34
CA PHE A 185 5.58 5.58 19.10
C PHE A 185 5.70 6.16 17.70
N ARG A 186 6.61 7.14 17.58
CA ARG A 186 6.86 7.88 16.33
C ARG A 186 8.29 7.67 15.88
N LEU A 187 8.45 7.16 14.67
CA LEU A 187 9.75 6.92 14.05
C LEU A 187 9.98 7.91 12.90
N ARG A 188 11.25 8.28 12.71
CA ARG A 188 11.74 9.08 11.60
C ARG A 188 12.89 8.38 10.88
N GLU A 189 12.74 8.22 9.57
CA GLU A 189 13.77 7.67 8.70
C GLU A 189 13.89 8.53 7.45
N GLY A 190 15.04 9.18 7.30
CA GLY A 190 15.24 10.22 6.30
C GLY A 190 14.20 11.34 6.44
N ARG A 191 13.36 11.51 5.42
CA ARG A 191 12.26 12.51 5.38
C ARG A 191 10.91 11.95 5.82
N GLN A 192 10.80 10.64 6.05
CA GLN A 192 9.54 10.01 6.42
C GLN A 192 9.39 9.99 7.94
N THR A 193 8.20 10.33 8.42
CA THR A 193 7.79 10.14 9.81
C THR A 193 6.56 9.25 9.82
N ARG A 194 6.54 8.25 10.70
CA ARG A 194 5.40 7.36 10.90
C ARG A 194 5.09 7.26 12.38
N GLU A 195 3.81 7.20 12.70
CA GLU A 195 3.30 6.92 14.03
C GLU A 195 2.67 5.53 14.02
N TYR A 196 3.00 4.73 15.03
CA TYR A 196 2.49 3.38 15.22
C TYR A 196 1.68 3.38 16.51
N GLN A 197 0.43 2.95 16.42
CA GLN A 197 -0.49 2.85 17.54
C GLN A 197 -0.91 1.40 17.73
N PHE A 198 -0.56 0.83 18.87
CA PHE A 198 -0.96 -0.51 19.29
C PHE A 198 -2.01 -0.42 20.38
N ARG A 199 -3.09 -1.19 20.23
CA ARG A 199 -4.12 -1.34 21.26
C ARG A 199 -4.44 -2.82 21.47
N ARG A 200 -4.28 -3.32 22.70
CA ARG A 200 -4.56 -4.71 23.03
C ARG A 200 -6.05 -5.01 22.88
N LEU A 201 -6.37 -6.10 22.19
CA LEU A 201 -7.73 -6.59 21.97
C LEU A 201 -8.02 -7.79 22.89
N THR A 202 -7.13 -8.78 22.91
CA THR A 202 -7.26 -9.97 23.76
C THR A 202 -5.97 -10.28 24.51
N TYR A 203 -6.13 -10.98 25.63
CA TYR A 203 -5.06 -11.47 26.48
C TYR A 203 -5.49 -12.82 27.06
N GLU A 204 -4.69 -13.85 26.87
CA GLU A 204 -4.93 -15.18 27.40
C GLU A 204 -3.63 -15.82 27.88
N ILE A 205 -3.70 -16.54 28.99
CA ILE A 205 -2.65 -17.45 29.44
C ILE A 205 -3.01 -18.88 29.03
N LEU A 206 -2.16 -19.48 28.22
CA LEU A 206 -2.29 -20.84 27.73
C LEU A 206 -1.55 -21.80 28.68
N PRO A 207 -2.22 -22.84 29.22
CA PRO A 207 -1.54 -23.91 29.92
C PRO A 207 -0.68 -24.73 28.96
N ALA A 208 0.27 -25.51 29.52
CA ALA A 208 1.20 -26.33 28.73
C ALA A 208 0.49 -27.23 27.70
N VAL A 209 -0.63 -27.86 28.09
CA VAL A 209 -1.41 -28.75 27.20
C VAL A 209 -2.03 -28.05 25.98
N LYS A 210 -2.26 -26.73 26.06
CA LYS A 210 -2.79 -25.92 24.95
C LYS A 210 -1.70 -25.17 24.18
N THR A 211 -0.46 -25.26 24.64
CA THR A 211 0.68 -24.58 24.03
C THR A 211 1.25 -25.46 22.93
N LEU A 212 0.88 -25.18 21.68
CA LEU A 212 1.34 -25.94 20.52
C LEU A 212 2.65 -25.36 19.98
N ASP A 213 3.54 -26.23 19.48
CA ASP A 213 4.80 -25.80 18.86
C ASP A 213 4.56 -24.99 17.57
N SER A 214 3.49 -25.31 16.83
CA SER A 214 3.07 -24.56 15.64
C SER A 214 2.74 -23.08 15.92
N ASN A 215 2.48 -22.69 17.18
CA ASN A 215 2.27 -21.29 17.53
C ASN A 215 3.57 -20.48 17.52
N PHE A 216 4.71 -21.17 17.57
CA PHE A 216 6.06 -20.60 17.67
C PHE A 216 6.93 -20.90 16.45
N GLU A 217 6.39 -21.60 15.46
CA GLU A 217 7.09 -21.94 14.23
C GLU A 217 6.39 -21.29 13.02
N PRO A 218 7.15 -20.93 11.98
CA PRO A 218 6.56 -20.49 10.73
C PRO A 218 5.76 -21.63 10.10
N ASP A 219 4.67 -21.28 9.42
CA ASP A 219 3.91 -22.24 8.62
C ASP A 219 4.86 -22.90 7.60
N PRO A 220 4.88 -24.25 7.49
CA PRO A 220 5.75 -24.96 6.54
C PRO A 220 5.62 -24.46 5.10
N SER A 221 4.44 -23.98 4.69
CA SER A 221 4.20 -23.40 3.37
C SER A 221 4.99 -22.10 3.13
N LEU A 222 5.27 -21.32 4.18
CA LEU A 222 6.11 -20.12 4.10
C LEU A 222 7.60 -20.49 3.97
N VAL A 223 8.02 -21.60 4.61
CA VAL A 223 9.40 -22.08 4.56
C VAL A 223 9.72 -22.77 3.23
N ALA A 224 8.71 -23.39 2.60
CA ALA A 224 8.83 -24.01 1.28
C ALA A 224 8.91 -22.97 0.14
N GLN A 225 8.68 -21.67 0.41
CA GLN A 225 8.97 -20.62 -0.55
C GLN A 225 10.50 -20.46 -0.67
N PRO A 226 11.08 -20.57 -1.88
CA PRO A 226 12.53 -20.54 -2.08
C PRO A 226 13.11 -19.26 -1.48
N SER A 227 13.86 -19.44 -0.40
CA SER A 227 14.51 -18.38 0.35
C SER A 227 15.93 -18.21 -0.18
N GLY A 228 16.12 -17.35 -1.18
CA GLY A 228 17.45 -16.96 -1.63
C GLY A 228 17.42 -15.85 -2.67
N PRO A 229 18.45 -14.98 -2.73
CA PRO A 229 18.71 -14.17 -3.91
C PRO A 229 19.29 -15.11 -4.97
N ALA A 230 18.45 -15.97 -5.54
CA ALA A 230 18.72 -16.35 -6.91
C ALA A 230 18.61 -15.04 -7.68
N THR A 231 19.68 -14.65 -8.37
CA THR A 231 19.68 -13.56 -9.35
C THR A 231 18.82 -13.98 -10.54
N VAL A 232 17.57 -14.34 -10.28
CA VAL A 232 16.53 -14.42 -11.27
C VAL A 232 16.46 -13.01 -11.80
N ASN A 233 16.81 -12.86 -13.08
CA ASN A 233 16.70 -11.58 -13.76
C ASN A 233 15.21 -11.23 -13.78
N GLY A 234 14.73 -10.59 -12.71
CA GLY A 234 13.32 -10.30 -12.54
C GLY A 234 12.79 -9.41 -13.66
N ALA A 235 13.67 -8.63 -14.30
CA ALA A 235 13.32 -7.88 -15.49
C ALA A 235 12.96 -8.82 -16.66
N HIS A 236 13.77 -9.86 -16.90
CA HIS A 236 13.49 -10.85 -17.93
C HIS A 236 12.16 -11.59 -17.69
N ILE A 237 11.91 -12.11 -16.48
CA ILE A 237 10.62 -12.78 -16.17
C ILE A 237 9.44 -11.81 -16.31
N THR A 238 9.61 -10.55 -15.90
CA THR A 238 8.55 -9.53 -16.04
C THR A 238 8.24 -9.28 -17.52
N LEU A 239 9.28 -9.16 -18.36
CA LEU A 239 9.10 -8.99 -19.80
C LEU A 239 8.42 -10.19 -20.46
N GLU A 240 8.84 -11.41 -20.13
CA GLU A 240 8.19 -12.62 -20.65
C GLU A 240 6.74 -12.73 -20.18
N ALA A 241 6.45 -12.38 -18.93
CA ALA A 241 5.09 -12.39 -18.39
C ALA A 241 4.19 -11.37 -19.11
N LEU A 242 4.69 -10.14 -19.31
CA LEU A 242 3.99 -9.10 -20.06
C LEU A 242 3.78 -9.52 -21.52
N GLN A 243 4.77 -10.14 -22.15
CA GLN A 243 4.66 -10.65 -23.52
C GLN A 243 3.62 -11.78 -23.62
N LEU A 244 3.56 -12.70 -22.66
CA LEU A 244 2.52 -13.73 -22.66
C LEU A 244 1.12 -13.15 -22.49
N LEU A 245 0.92 -12.16 -21.63
CA LEU A 245 -0.39 -11.47 -21.55
C LEU A 245 -0.74 -10.80 -22.88
N ASN A 246 0.25 -10.16 -23.48
CA ASN A 246 0.13 -9.47 -24.74
C ASN A 246 -0.27 -10.40 -25.90
N ASP A 247 0.15 -11.66 -25.84
CA ASP A 247 -0.18 -12.72 -26.80
C ASP A 247 -1.56 -13.37 -26.53
N LEU A 248 -2.03 -13.32 -25.27
CA LEU A 248 -3.36 -13.81 -24.88
C LEU A 248 -4.49 -12.86 -25.30
N GLY A 249 -4.17 -11.60 -25.59
CA GLY A 249 -5.06 -10.63 -26.20
C GLY A 249 -5.76 -9.68 -25.22
N PRO A 250 -6.48 -8.68 -25.75
CA PRO A 250 -6.95 -7.52 -24.99
C PRO A 250 -7.96 -7.88 -23.90
N ASP A 251 -8.78 -8.91 -24.09
CA ASP A 251 -9.77 -9.33 -23.09
C ASP A 251 -9.09 -9.85 -21.82
N ILE A 252 -7.93 -10.50 -21.96
CA ILE A 252 -7.14 -11.02 -20.84
C ILE A 252 -6.30 -9.92 -20.21
N GLU A 253 -5.62 -9.10 -21.02
CA GLU A 253 -4.91 -7.91 -20.55
C GLU A 253 -5.82 -7.00 -19.72
N GLN A 254 -7.13 -7.00 -20.02
CA GLN A 254 -8.11 -6.20 -19.30
C GLN A 254 -8.42 -6.67 -17.88
N VAL A 255 -8.28 -7.96 -17.59
CA VAL A 255 -8.66 -8.55 -16.30
C VAL A 255 -7.47 -9.02 -15.46
N VAL A 256 -6.27 -8.99 -16.04
CA VAL A 256 -5.03 -9.42 -15.41
C VAL A 256 -4.10 -8.24 -15.17
N ASN A 257 -3.50 -8.21 -13.98
CA ASN A 257 -2.44 -7.28 -13.59
C ASN A 257 -1.14 -8.04 -13.35
N VAL A 258 -0.02 -7.48 -13.81
CA VAL A 258 1.33 -7.97 -13.51
C VAL A 258 1.96 -6.99 -12.53
N GLU A 259 2.54 -7.50 -11.45
CA GLU A 259 3.26 -6.69 -10.48
C GLU A 259 4.62 -7.32 -10.20
N ARG A 260 5.70 -6.54 -10.34
CA ARG A 260 7.05 -6.98 -9.97
C ARG A 260 7.31 -6.70 -8.49
N HIS A 261 7.71 -7.72 -7.74
CA HIS A 261 8.04 -7.63 -6.32
C HIS A 261 9.51 -7.24 -6.08
N PRO A 262 9.82 -6.56 -4.95
CA PRO A 262 11.20 -6.31 -4.51
C PRO A 262 11.91 -7.63 -4.19
N GLY A 263 12.71 -8.12 -5.13
CA GLY A 263 13.29 -9.48 -5.07
C GLY A 263 13.33 -10.17 -6.44
N GLY A 264 12.70 -9.56 -7.46
CA GLY A 264 12.72 -10.08 -8.84
C GLY A 264 11.61 -11.08 -9.14
N ALA A 265 10.79 -11.42 -8.15
CA ALA A 265 9.57 -12.17 -8.37
C ALA A 265 8.51 -11.32 -9.08
N VAL A 266 7.62 -11.99 -9.80
CA VAL A 266 6.53 -11.41 -10.59
C VAL A 266 5.23 -12.06 -10.13
N GLU A 267 4.25 -11.25 -9.80
CA GLU A 267 2.89 -11.71 -9.48
C GLU A 267 1.96 -11.35 -10.62
N VAL A 268 1.21 -12.33 -11.10
CA VAL A 268 0.16 -12.16 -12.10
C VAL A 268 -1.16 -12.45 -11.40
N SER A 269 -1.99 -11.41 -11.27
CA SER A 269 -3.25 -11.46 -10.53
C SER A 269 -4.43 -11.09 -11.43
N GLY A 270 -5.61 -11.66 -11.18
CA GLY A 270 -6.77 -11.36 -12.01
C GLY A 270 -8.03 -12.14 -11.61
N VAL A 271 -9.18 -11.64 -12.04
CA VAL A 271 -10.48 -12.26 -11.78
C VAL A 271 -11.20 -12.52 -13.09
N PHE A 272 -11.51 -13.79 -13.35
CA PHE A 272 -12.14 -14.26 -14.59
C PHE A 272 -13.62 -14.60 -14.38
N SER A 273 -14.41 -14.45 -15.43
CA SER A 273 -15.81 -14.83 -15.41
C SER A 273 -15.98 -16.34 -15.27
N THR A 274 -15.09 -17.12 -15.88
CA THR A 274 -15.16 -18.58 -15.87
C THR A 274 -13.84 -19.27 -15.52
N SER A 275 -13.94 -20.45 -14.89
CA SER A 275 -12.79 -21.28 -14.52
C SER A 275 -12.02 -21.74 -15.76
N LYS A 276 -12.69 -21.83 -16.91
CA LYS A 276 -12.07 -22.17 -18.19
C LYS A 276 -11.09 -21.09 -18.64
N GLU A 277 -11.50 -19.83 -18.66
CA GLU A 277 -10.64 -18.69 -19.00
C GLU A 277 -9.42 -18.66 -18.07
N LYS A 278 -9.65 -18.79 -16.76
CA LYS A 278 -8.56 -18.89 -15.78
C LYS A 278 -7.57 -20.01 -16.13
N GLN A 279 -8.06 -21.21 -16.43
CA GLN A 279 -7.21 -22.36 -16.75
C GLN A 279 -6.42 -22.17 -18.05
N ASP A 280 -6.99 -21.51 -19.05
CA ASP A 280 -6.30 -21.20 -20.30
C ASP A 280 -5.14 -20.22 -20.06
N VAL A 281 -5.35 -19.20 -19.21
CA VAL A 281 -4.26 -18.31 -18.76
C VAL A 281 -3.21 -19.07 -17.96
N VAL A 282 -3.60 -19.84 -16.94
CA VAL A 282 -2.65 -20.67 -16.15
C VAL A 282 -1.82 -21.59 -17.06
N ARG A 283 -2.42 -22.14 -18.13
CA ARG A 283 -1.71 -23.00 -19.08
C ARG A 283 -0.67 -22.22 -19.89
N ALA A 284 -0.97 -21.00 -20.31
CA ALA A 284 -0.04 -20.15 -21.04
C ALA A 284 1.19 -19.77 -20.19
N PHE A 285 0.99 -19.51 -18.89
CA PHE A 285 2.08 -19.17 -17.95
C PHE A 285 2.89 -20.36 -17.44
N ARG A 286 2.56 -21.59 -17.86
CA ARG A 286 3.19 -22.81 -17.32
C ARG A 286 4.69 -22.87 -17.59
N SER A 287 5.17 -22.35 -18.72
CA SER A 287 6.60 -22.30 -19.05
C SER A 287 7.38 -21.41 -18.07
N LEU A 288 6.78 -20.30 -17.64
CA LEU A 288 7.38 -19.35 -16.70
C LEU A 288 7.32 -19.82 -15.24
N GLN A 289 6.30 -20.63 -14.88
CA GLN A 289 6.19 -21.23 -13.54
C GLN A 289 7.29 -22.24 -13.22
N ALA A 290 8.01 -22.74 -14.22
CA ALA A 290 9.13 -23.65 -13.99
C ALA A 290 10.34 -22.96 -13.30
N GLY A 291 10.37 -21.62 -13.32
CA GLY A 291 11.35 -20.82 -12.58
C GLY A 291 10.81 -20.36 -11.22
N ASP A 292 11.68 -20.38 -10.20
CA ASP A 292 11.41 -19.78 -8.89
C ASP A 292 11.31 -18.25 -9.03
N GLY A 293 10.12 -17.73 -9.36
CA GLY A 293 9.96 -16.29 -9.59
C GLY A 293 8.58 -15.82 -10.04
N LEU A 294 7.70 -16.71 -10.51
CA LEU A 294 6.35 -16.33 -10.96
C LEU A 294 5.25 -16.83 -10.00
N PHE A 295 4.42 -15.92 -9.51
CA PHE A 295 3.24 -16.22 -8.68
C PHE A 295 1.96 -15.94 -9.46
N LEU A 296 1.07 -16.93 -9.60
CA LEU A 296 -0.26 -16.71 -10.19
C LEU A 296 -1.32 -16.62 -9.08
N LYS A 297 -1.96 -15.46 -8.95
CA LYS A 297 -3.13 -15.24 -8.08
C LYS A 297 -4.36 -14.95 -8.93
N LEU A 298 -4.80 -15.99 -9.62
CA LEU A 298 -5.95 -15.92 -10.51
C LEU A 298 -7.17 -16.55 -9.85
N HIS A 299 -8.31 -15.88 -9.96
CA HIS A 299 -9.59 -16.31 -9.40
C HIS A 299 -10.65 -16.37 -10.49
N SER A 300 -11.70 -17.16 -10.26
CA SER A 300 -12.88 -17.14 -11.10
C SER A 300 -14.17 -17.15 -10.27
N SER A 301 -15.18 -16.47 -10.80
CA SER A 301 -16.51 -16.33 -10.18
C SER A 301 -17.29 -17.64 -10.08
N ASP A 302 -17.01 -18.63 -10.92
CA ASP A 302 -17.66 -19.94 -10.93
C ASP A 302 -16.90 -21.00 -10.13
N GLU A 303 -15.79 -20.63 -9.45
CA GLU A 303 -15.03 -21.57 -8.65
C GLU A 303 -15.85 -22.07 -7.45
N PRO A 304 -15.96 -23.39 -7.26
CA PRO A 304 -16.59 -23.94 -6.08
C PRO A 304 -15.76 -23.55 -4.86
N PHE A 305 -16.28 -22.65 -4.04
CA PHE A 305 -15.66 -22.34 -2.75
C PHE A 305 -15.51 -23.65 -1.96
N PRO A 306 -14.30 -24.01 -1.50
CA PRO A 306 -14.13 -25.15 -0.64
C PRO A 306 -14.98 -24.93 0.61
N SER A 307 -15.98 -25.78 0.82
CA SER A 307 -16.93 -25.72 1.92
C SER A 307 -16.28 -26.15 3.24
N SER A 308 -15.22 -25.45 3.65
CA SER A 308 -14.54 -25.72 4.91
C SER A 308 -14.23 -24.43 5.66
N SER A 309 -15.26 -23.81 6.22
CA SER A 309 -15.23 -23.22 7.56
C SER A 309 -16.63 -22.70 7.88
N LYS A 310 -17.03 -22.84 9.14
CA LYS A 310 -18.32 -22.33 9.63
C LYS A 310 -18.46 -20.85 9.25
N PRO A 311 -19.68 -20.39 8.93
CA PRO A 311 -19.91 -18.98 8.60
C PRO A 311 -19.54 -18.13 9.82
N SER A 312 -18.38 -17.46 9.73
CA SER A 312 -18.10 -16.30 10.57
C SER A 312 -19.15 -15.25 10.20
N SER A 313 -19.89 -14.73 11.18
CA SER A 313 -20.88 -13.69 10.92
C SER A 313 -20.16 -12.46 10.39
N VAL A 314 -20.14 -12.30 9.07
CA VAL A 314 -19.70 -11.06 8.44
C VAL A 314 -20.75 -10.03 8.79
N ASN A 315 -20.38 -9.06 9.64
CA ASN A 315 -21.19 -7.86 9.81
C ASN A 315 -21.32 -7.21 8.43
N PRO A 316 -22.53 -7.03 7.88
CA PRO A 316 -22.69 -6.37 6.61
C PRO A 316 -22.08 -4.98 6.74
N ILE A 317 -21.05 -4.71 5.93
CA ILE A 317 -20.57 -3.35 5.70
C ILE A 317 -21.79 -2.57 5.25
N SER A 318 -22.21 -1.60 6.07
CA SER A 318 -23.33 -0.73 5.73
C SER A 318 -22.87 0.12 4.56
N ILE A 319 -23.26 -0.27 3.35
CA ILE A 319 -23.09 0.52 2.15
C ILE A 319 -24.10 1.65 2.28
N GLU A 320 -23.64 2.80 2.77
CA GLU A 320 -24.44 4.01 2.86
C GLU A 320 -24.80 4.42 1.42
N ALA A 321 -26.07 4.27 1.05
CA ALA A 321 -26.54 4.60 -0.28
C ALA A 321 -26.40 6.11 -0.48
N GLN A 322 -25.35 6.51 -1.20
CA GLN A 322 -25.14 7.92 -1.55
C GLN A 322 -26.30 8.38 -2.42
N THR A 323 -27.01 9.40 -1.95
CA THR A 323 -28.17 9.97 -2.64
C THR A 323 -27.66 10.76 -3.84
N ILE A 324 -27.90 10.23 -5.05
CA ILE A 324 -27.56 10.90 -6.31
C ILE A 324 -28.44 12.16 -6.39
N SER A 325 -27.84 13.34 -6.16
CA SER A 325 -28.58 14.61 -6.06
C SER A 325 -28.80 15.27 -7.44
N GLY A 326 -28.19 14.75 -8.51
CA GLY A 326 -28.34 15.25 -9.88
C GLY A 326 -29.13 14.28 -10.77
N THR A 327 -30.17 14.77 -11.44
CA THR A 327 -30.96 13.97 -12.40
C THR A 327 -30.47 14.10 -13.85
N SER A 328 -29.42 14.89 -14.11
CA SER A 328 -28.94 15.21 -15.45
C SER A 328 -27.41 15.12 -15.53
N ILE A 329 -26.91 14.73 -16.70
CA ILE A 329 -25.48 14.70 -16.99
C ILE A 329 -24.98 16.16 -17.10
N PRO A 330 -23.87 16.56 -16.43
CA PRO A 330 -23.43 17.96 -16.44
C PRO A 330 -23.19 18.54 -17.85
N PHE A 331 -22.67 17.74 -18.78
CA PHE A 331 -22.47 18.15 -20.18
C PHE A 331 -23.58 17.70 -21.15
N GLU A 332 -24.78 17.39 -20.63
CA GLU A 332 -25.91 16.94 -21.44
C GLU A 332 -26.28 17.95 -22.54
N GLU A 333 -26.33 19.24 -22.23
CA GLU A 333 -26.73 20.28 -23.20
C GLU A 333 -25.74 20.37 -24.37
N GLY A 334 -24.44 20.23 -24.09
CA GLY A 334 -23.41 20.16 -25.13
C GLY A 334 -23.63 18.96 -26.06
N LEU A 335 -23.89 17.79 -25.47
CA LEU A 335 -24.19 16.55 -26.22
C LEU A 335 -25.44 16.69 -27.09
N ARG A 336 -26.53 17.23 -26.53
CA ARG A 336 -27.77 17.48 -27.27
C ARG A 336 -27.54 18.42 -28.45
N SER A 337 -26.77 19.49 -28.24
CA SER A 337 -26.44 20.46 -29.30
C SER A 337 -25.57 19.85 -30.41
N ALA A 338 -24.57 19.03 -30.06
CA ALA A 338 -23.75 18.33 -31.04
C ALA A 338 -24.57 17.31 -31.86
N LEU A 339 -25.34 16.44 -31.21
CA LEU A 339 -26.17 15.43 -31.86
C LEU A 339 -27.27 16.06 -32.74
N SER A 340 -27.84 17.20 -32.32
CA SER A 340 -28.82 17.93 -33.13
C SER A 340 -28.19 18.49 -34.41
N ARG A 341 -26.94 18.96 -34.36
CA ARG A 341 -26.18 19.40 -35.55
C ARG A 341 -25.82 18.23 -36.48
N GLU A 342 -25.64 17.03 -35.94
CA GLU A 342 -25.48 15.79 -36.70
C GLU A 342 -26.78 15.27 -37.32
N GLY A 343 -27.92 15.94 -37.06
CA GLY A 343 -29.21 15.58 -37.64
C GLY A 343 -29.97 14.49 -36.89
N VAL A 344 -29.59 14.19 -35.64
CA VAL A 344 -30.33 13.24 -34.79
C VAL A 344 -31.71 13.80 -34.48
N SER A 345 -32.75 12.97 -34.65
CA SER A 345 -34.13 13.37 -34.41
C SER A 345 -34.37 13.68 -32.92
N ILE A 346 -35.30 14.58 -32.61
CA ILE A 346 -35.60 14.95 -31.21
C ILE A 346 -36.09 13.75 -30.38
N THR A 347 -36.72 12.76 -31.02
CA THR A 347 -37.20 11.53 -30.38
C THR A 347 -36.05 10.57 -30.03
N ASP A 348 -34.98 10.56 -30.81
CA ASP A 348 -33.81 9.69 -30.58
C ASP A 348 -32.70 10.37 -29.76
N LEU A 349 -32.84 11.68 -29.51
CA LEU A 349 -31.81 12.50 -28.88
C LEU A 349 -31.45 12.02 -27.47
N GLY A 350 -32.44 11.70 -26.63
CA GLY A 350 -32.22 11.25 -25.25
C GLY A 350 -31.36 9.97 -25.17
N PRO A 351 -31.78 8.86 -25.80
CA PRO A 351 -30.98 7.63 -25.85
C PRO A 351 -29.57 7.84 -26.42
N LYS A 352 -29.44 8.64 -27.49
CA LYS A 352 -28.15 8.91 -28.14
C LYS A 352 -27.19 9.73 -27.27
N VAL A 353 -27.72 10.64 -26.45
CA VAL A 353 -26.92 11.38 -25.46
C VAL A 353 -26.32 10.44 -24.42
N VAL A 354 -27.12 9.51 -23.88
CA VAL A 354 -26.64 8.52 -22.89
C VAL A 354 -25.63 7.56 -23.52
N GLU A 355 -25.89 7.09 -24.74
CA GLU A 355 -24.98 6.22 -25.49
C GLU A 355 -23.62 6.91 -25.70
N ARG A 356 -23.60 8.15 -26.21
CA ARG A 356 -22.37 8.90 -26.44
C ARG A 356 -21.65 9.26 -25.14
N ALA A 357 -22.37 9.65 -24.08
CA ALA A 357 -21.77 9.94 -22.78
C ALA A 357 -21.07 8.70 -22.20
N ASN A 358 -21.70 7.53 -22.28
CA ASN A 358 -21.10 6.26 -21.87
C ASN A 358 -19.89 5.88 -22.73
N ALA A 359 -19.94 6.13 -24.04
CA ALA A 359 -18.82 5.89 -24.94
C ALA A 359 -17.61 6.76 -24.59
N ILE A 360 -17.82 8.07 -24.36
CA ILE A 360 -16.78 9.01 -23.94
C ILE A 360 -16.19 8.58 -22.59
N ALA A 361 -17.03 8.23 -21.61
CA ALA A 361 -16.57 7.74 -20.31
C ALA A 361 -15.76 6.45 -20.41
N GLY A 362 -16.22 5.49 -21.22
CA GLY A 362 -15.50 4.25 -21.47
C GLY A 362 -14.14 4.47 -22.13
N LEU A 363 -14.08 5.35 -23.13
CA LEU A 363 -12.82 5.72 -23.81
C LEU A 363 -11.85 6.45 -22.87
N GLY A 364 -12.34 7.35 -22.02
CA GLY A 364 -11.53 8.03 -21.00
C GLY A 364 -10.86 7.06 -20.03
N ALA A 365 -11.64 6.11 -19.50
CA ALA A 365 -11.13 5.07 -18.61
C ALA A 365 -10.11 4.14 -19.30
N GLN A 366 -10.37 3.74 -20.55
CA GLN A 366 -9.43 2.94 -21.34
C GLN A 366 -8.13 3.72 -21.59
N LEU A 367 -8.21 4.98 -21.96
CA LEU A 367 -7.04 5.83 -22.21
C LEU A 367 -6.16 5.98 -20.97
N HIS A 368 -6.78 6.24 -19.81
CA HIS A 368 -6.07 6.30 -18.52
C HIS A 368 -5.39 4.97 -18.19
N ARG A 369 -6.07 3.85 -18.39
CA ARG A 369 -5.48 2.52 -18.21
C ARG A 369 -4.24 2.33 -19.08
N GLU A 370 -4.31 2.63 -20.37
CA GLU A 370 -3.15 2.44 -21.26
C GLU A 370 -1.99 3.38 -20.89
N ALA A 371 -2.28 4.61 -20.49
CA ALA A 371 -1.24 5.51 -19.98
C ALA A 371 -0.57 4.96 -18.72
N TRP A 372 -1.35 4.34 -17.83
CA TRP A 372 -0.83 3.68 -16.63
C TRP A 372 0.04 2.47 -16.98
N ASN A 373 -0.38 1.65 -17.97
CA ASN A 373 0.43 0.54 -18.49
C ASN A 373 1.77 1.03 -19.06
N ILE A 374 1.73 2.11 -19.87
CA ILE A 374 2.94 2.74 -20.42
C ILE A 374 3.86 3.21 -19.29
N ALA A 375 3.32 3.92 -18.29
CA ALA A 375 4.09 4.37 -17.13
C ALA A 375 4.66 3.20 -16.33
N GLN A 376 3.89 2.12 -16.17
CA GLN A 376 4.36 0.93 -15.47
C GLN A 376 5.58 0.32 -16.17
N ILE A 377 5.48 0.06 -17.47
CA ILE A 377 6.55 -0.54 -18.29
C ILE A 377 7.75 0.40 -18.44
N ALA A 378 7.54 1.71 -18.53
CA ALA A 378 8.61 2.69 -18.73
C ALA A 378 9.38 3.03 -17.46
N SER A 379 8.72 3.03 -16.29
CA SER A 379 9.27 3.64 -15.07
C SER A 379 9.14 2.83 -13.79
N ARG A 380 8.06 2.06 -13.61
CA ARG A 380 7.76 1.42 -12.32
C ARG A 380 8.34 0.02 -12.21
N ASP A 381 8.21 -0.78 -13.26
CA ASP A 381 8.62 -2.17 -13.23
C ASP A 381 10.12 -2.35 -13.49
N PHE A 382 10.76 -1.36 -14.13
CA PHE A 382 12.17 -1.43 -14.50
C PHE A 382 12.93 -0.22 -13.98
N SER A 383 13.90 -0.47 -13.10
CA SER A 383 14.80 0.58 -12.65
C SER A 383 15.74 1.02 -13.79
N PRO A 384 16.31 2.23 -13.73
CA PRO A 384 17.33 2.65 -14.70
C PRO A 384 18.52 1.71 -14.78
N ASP A 385 18.86 1.02 -13.68
CA ASP A 385 19.94 0.04 -13.65
C ASP A 385 19.51 -1.28 -14.30
N ASP A 386 18.26 -1.74 -14.11
CA ASP A 386 17.70 -2.87 -14.85
C ASP A 386 17.81 -2.62 -16.37
N LEU A 387 17.30 -1.46 -16.83
CA LEU A 387 17.30 -1.09 -18.25
C LEU A 387 18.71 -0.98 -18.85
N ARG A 388 19.70 -0.53 -18.07
CA ARG A 388 21.11 -0.51 -18.50
C ARG A 388 21.74 -1.90 -18.56
N SER A 389 21.26 -2.81 -17.70
CA SER A 389 21.76 -4.18 -17.62
C SER A 389 21.03 -5.17 -18.55
N MET A 390 19.91 -4.75 -19.16
CA MET A 390 19.16 -5.56 -20.11
C MET A 390 20.05 -5.97 -21.29
N ASN A 391 19.97 -7.25 -21.66
CA ASN A 391 20.56 -7.72 -22.90
C ASN A 391 19.78 -7.15 -24.11
N ALA A 392 20.32 -7.32 -25.31
CA ALA A 392 19.71 -6.76 -26.52
C ALA A 392 18.33 -7.34 -26.84
N GLU A 393 18.07 -8.61 -26.50
CA GLU A 393 16.80 -9.28 -26.72
C GLU A 393 15.71 -8.75 -25.78
N ASP A 394 16.00 -8.71 -24.47
CA ASP A 394 15.12 -8.13 -23.44
C ASP A 394 14.79 -6.68 -23.76
N ARG A 395 15.79 -5.90 -24.18
CA ARG A 395 15.60 -4.49 -24.56
C ARG A 395 14.70 -4.37 -25.79
N ALA A 396 14.83 -5.27 -26.77
CA ALA A 396 13.95 -5.28 -27.94
C ALA A 396 12.51 -5.62 -27.56
N ILE A 397 12.30 -6.60 -26.69
CA ILE A 397 10.97 -6.95 -26.15
C ILE A 397 10.36 -5.77 -25.39
N TRP A 398 11.13 -5.15 -24.49
CA TRP A 398 10.71 -3.98 -23.72
C TRP A 398 10.26 -2.82 -24.63
N LEU A 399 11.05 -2.47 -25.64
CA LEU A 399 10.71 -1.41 -26.59
C LEU A 399 9.49 -1.77 -27.45
N ALA A 400 9.33 -3.05 -27.84
CA ALA A 400 8.17 -3.50 -28.59
C ALA A 400 6.87 -3.45 -27.77
N LEU A 401 6.94 -3.79 -26.47
CA LEU A 401 5.82 -3.66 -25.55
C LEU A 401 5.40 -2.19 -25.40
N LEU A 402 6.35 -1.28 -25.21
CA LEU A 402 6.07 0.16 -25.12
C LEU A 402 5.45 0.70 -26.40
N ASP A 403 6.02 0.38 -27.57
CA ASP A 403 5.51 0.83 -28.87
C ASP A 403 4.07 0.35 -29.12
N ARG A 404 3.76 -0.91 -28.77
CA ARG A 404 2.39 -1.44 -28.87
C ARG A 404 1.43 -0.69 -27.94
N GLN A 405 1.78 -0.50 -26.68
CA GLN A 405 0.89 0.19 -25.73
C GLN A 405 0.65 1.65 -26.15
N LEU A 406 1.68 2.32 -26.67
CA LEU A 406 1.57 3.68 -27.21
C LEU A 406 0.66 3.74 -28.44
N TRP A 407 0.73 2.73 -29.33
CA TRP A 407 -0.19 2.62 -30.47
C TRP A 407 -1.66 2.45 -30.02
N ILE A 408 -1.92 1.60 -29.03
CA ILE A 408 -3.27 1.41 -28.46
C ILE A 408 -3.75 2.73 -27.86
N PHE A 409 -2.91 3.39 -27.05
CA PHE A 409 -3.20 4.69 -26.45
C PHE A 409 -3.57 5.72 -27.52
N ARG A 410 -2.78 5.87 -28.59
CA ARG A 410 -3.05 6.79 -29.72
C ARG A 410 -4.38 6.50 -30.39
N LYS A 411 -4.70 5.23 -30.59
CA LYS A 411 -6.00 4.81 -31.17
C LYS A 411 -7.15 5.25 -30.26
N GLN A 412 -7.04 5.04 -28.94
CA GLN A 412 -8.07 5.45 -27.99
C GLN A 412 -8.20 6.98 -27.91
N LEU A 413 -7.09 7.71 -27.92
CA LEU A 413 -7.10 9.18 -27.93
C LEU A 413 -7.81 9.72 -29.17
N THR A 414 -7.52 9.15 -30.34
CA THR A 414 -8.18 9.51 -31.60
C THR A 414 -9.68 9.20 -31.57
N SER A 415 -10.06 8.04 -31.05
CA SER A 415 -11.48 7.68 -30.87
C SER A 415 -12.18 8.64 -29.92
N LEU A 416 -11.55 8.98 -28.79
CA LEU A 416 -12.08 9.93 -27.82
C LEU A 416 -12.27 11.32 -28.44
N ASP A 417 -11.27 11.84 -29.15
CA ASP A 417 -11.38 13.14 -29.85
C ASP A 417 -12.52 13.14 -30.87
N SER A 418 -12.70 12.03 -31.59
CA SER A 418 -13.80 11.89 -32.55
C SER A 418 -15.19 11.87 -31.91
N GLU A 419 -15.36 11.20 -30.75
CA GLU A 419 -16.62 11.19 -30.00
C GLU A 419 -16.92 12.53 -29.34
N MET A 420 -15.87 13.29 -29.00
CA MET A 420 -15.97 14.64 -28.45
C MET A 420 -16.14 15.73 -29.51
N HIS A 421 -16.11 15.36 -30.80
CA HIS A 421 -16.20 16.31 -31.89
C HIS A 421 -17.49 17.14 -31.79
N GLY A 422 -17.34 18.46 -31.92
CA GLY A 422 -18.46 19.42 -31.79
C GLY A 422 -18.83 19.79 -30.36
N LEU A 423 -18.41 19.05 -29.33
CA LEU A 423 -18.57 19.44 -27.91
C LEU A 423 -17.49 20.43 -27.49
N LEU A 424 -16.27 20.19 -27.98
CA LEU A 424 -15.11 21.00 -27.67
C LEU A 424 -15.15 22.30 -28.50
N PRO A 425 -14.84 23.45 -27.89
CA PRO A 425 -14.65 24.67 -28.66
C PRO A 425 -13.52 24.41 -29.69
N PRO A 426 -13.65 24.89 -30.95
CA PRO A 426 -12.59 24.76 -31.93
C PRO A 426 -11.31 25.36 -31.34
N GLN A 427 -10.34 24.51 -31.03
CA GLN A 427 -9.16 24.91 -30.27
C GLN A 427 -8.42 26.01 -31.02
N ALA A 428 -8.07 27.07 -30.29
CA ALA A 428 -6.96 27.95 -30.66
C ALA A 428 -5.68 27.11 -30.58
N LEU A 429 -5.37 26.40 -31.67
CA LEU A 429 -4.13 25.67 -31.90
C LEU A 429 -2.94 26.65 -31.84
N SER A 430 -2.54 27.02 -30.62
CA SER A 430 -1.26 27.68 -30.38
C SER A 430 -0.24 26.59 -30.12
N THR A 431 0.38 26.18 -31.20
CA THR A 431 1.62 25.42 -31.26
C THR A 431 2.70 26.10 -30.43
N GLN A 432 2.88 25.67 -29.19
CA GLN A 432 4.20 25.71 -28.55
C GLN A 432 4.74 24.30 -28.47
N THR A 433 5.02 23.72 -29.64
CA THR A 433 6.11 22.75 -29.76
C THR A 433 7.41 23.52 -29.53
N ASN A 434 7.76 23.76 -28.27
CA ASN A 434 9.15 24.01 -27.92
C ASN A 434 9.90 22.71 -28.21
N SER A 435 10.36 22.56 -29.46
CA SER A 435 11.34 21.54 -29.81
C SER A 435 12.61 21.85 -29.01
N LEU A 436 12.73 21.23 -27.83
CA LEU A 436 13.97 21.25 -27.07
C LEU A 436 15.08 20.68 -27.96
N PRO A 437 16.29 21.28 -27.95
CA PRO A 437 17.39 20.77 -28.76
C PRO A 437 17.69 19.32 -28.39
N LEU A 438 17.88 18.49 -29.42
CA LEU A 438 18.27 17.07 -29.33
C LEU A 438 19.53 16.92 -28.45
N GLN A 439 19.34 16.52 -27.20
CA GLN A 439 20.37 15.89 -26.38
C GLN A 439 20.22 14.37 -26.47
N ALA A 440 21.27 13.64 -26.08
CA ALA A 440 21.28 12.18 -26.10
C ALA A 440 20.02 11.63 -25.39
N ALA A 441 19.36 10.65 -26.03
CA ALA A 441 18.19 10.01 -25.45
C ALA A 441 18.54 9.43 -24.07
N ASP A 442 17.93 9.96 -23.02
CA ASP A 442 18.09 9.46 -21.66
C ASP A 442 16.84 8.66 -21.30
N ILE A 443 17.03 7.50 -20.68
CA ILE A 443 15.97 6.70 -20.04
C ILE A 443 15.12 7.59 -19.11
N ARG A 444 15.72 8.63 -18.51
CA ARG A 444 15.01 9.62 -17.68
C ARG A 444 13.99 10.46 -18.45
N GLU A 445 14.22 10.74 -19.73
CA GLU A 445 13.26 11.48 -20.57
C GLU A 445 12.01 10.61 -20.79
N LEU A 446 12.22 9.33 -21.10
CA LEU A 446 11.15 8.35 -21.28
C LEU A 446 10.32 8.19 -19.99
N ASP A 447 10.98 8.04 -18.85
CA ASP A 447 10.36 7.95 -17.52
C ASP A 447 9.47 9.18 -17.23
N THR A 448 10.04 10.38 -17.39
CA THR A 448 9.32 11.63 -17.13
C THR A 448 8.10 11.78 -18.05
N ALA A 449 8.25 11.51 -19.35
CA ALA A 449 7.17 11.64 -20.30
C ALA A 449 6.05 10.61 -20.05
N ALA A 450 6.38 9.37 -19.68
CA ALA A 450 5.40 8.34 -19.37
C ALA A 450 4.61 8.66 -18.08
N LEU A 451 5.28 9.20 -17.07
CA LEU A 451 4.62 9.65 -15.83
C LEU A 451 3.69 10.83 -16.07
N ASN A 452 4.09 11.80 -16.90
CA ASN A 452 3.23 12.93 -17.27
C ASN A 452 2.00 12.45 -18.05
N LEU A 453 2.19 11.57 -19.03
CA LEU A 453 1.11 10.96 -19.81
C LEU A 453 0.07 10.27 -18.90
N SER A 454 0.53 9.51 -17.92
CA SER A 454 -0.35 8.84 -16.94
C SER A 454 -1.10 9.85 -16.06
N HIS A 455 -0.42 10.91 -15.59
CA HIS A 455 -1.04 11.95 -14.77
C HIS A 455 -2.13 12.72 -15.52
N ASP A 456 -1.83 13.15 -16.75
CA ASP A 456 -2.77 13.89 -17.59
C ASP A 456 -3.95 13.01 -18.02
N ALA A 457 -3.73 11.71 -18.27
CA ALA A 457 -4.80 10.77 -18.59
C ALA A 457 -5.70 10.49 -17.38
N GLU A 458 -5.15 10.34 -16.16
CA GLU A 458 -5.92 10.25 -14.91
C GLU A 458 -6.76 11.52 -14.69
N ARG A 459 -6.17 12.69 -14.94
CA ARG A 459 -6.87 13.97 -14.84
C ARG A 459 -8.01 14.04 -15.85
N LEU A 460 -7.78 13.66 -17.11
CA LEU A 460 -8.80 13.62 -18.15
C LEU A 460 -9.95 12.66 -17.80
N ASP A 461 -9.63 11.45 -17.35
CA ASP A 461 -10.61 10.44 -16.94
C ASP A 461 -11.52 10.96 -15.81
N ARG A 462 -10.95 11.60 -14.79
CA ARG A 462 -11.74 12.24 -13.71
C ARG A 462 -12.67 13.33 -14.23
N LEU A 463 -12.20 14.16 -15.15
CA LEU A 463 -13.02 15.22 -15.76
C LEU A 463 -14.15 14.65 -16.61
N ILE A 464 -13.85 13.62 -17.39
CA ILE A 464 -14.83 12.92 -18.21
C ILE A 464 -15.87 12.25 -17.30
N ALA A 465 -15.44 11.52 -16.27
CA ALA A 465 -16.34 10.88 -15.32
C ALA A 465 -17.25 11.91 -14.65
N ALA A 466 -16.70 13.04 -14.19
CA ALA A 466 -17.49 14.11 -13.57
C ALA A 466 -18.47 14.79 -14.55
N GLY A 467 -18.07 14.96 -15.81
CA GLY A 467 -18.86 15.69 -16.82
C GLY A 467 -19.90 14.86 -17.58
N PHE A 468 -19.63 13.57 -17.76
CA PHE A 468 -20.41 12.66 -18.61
C PHE A 468 -21.15 11.56 -17.84
N THR A 469 -20.97 11.45 -16.52
CA THR A 469 -21.72 10.50 -15.69
C THR A 469 -22.56 11.21 -14.62
N LEU A 470 -23.51 10.49 -14.02
CA LEU A 470 -24.33 10.99 -12.91
C LEU A 470 -23.51 10.95 -11.62
N THR A 471 -22.86 12.07 -11.29
CA THR A 471 -22.11 12.24 -10.05
C THR A 471 -22.89 13.08 -9.04
N SER A 472 -22.76 12.76 -7.75
CA SER A 472 -23.36 13.55 -6.65
C SER A 472 -22.71 14.94 -6.52
N SER A 473 -21.47 15.05 -6.99
CA SER A 473 -20.63 16.24 -6.98
C SER A 473 -20.36 16.57 -8.44
N GLY A 474 -21.06 17.55 -9.01
CA GLY A 474 -20.78 17.99 -10.39
C GLY A 474 -19.31 18.37 -10.59
N PRO A 475 -18.86 18.62 -11.85
CA PRO A 475 -17.47 18.92 -12.13
C PRO A 475 -16.97 20.10 -11.28
N PRO A 476 -15.71 20.05 -10.80
CA PRO A 476 -15.13 21.13 -10.00
C PRO A 476 -15.26 22.50 -10.70
N PRO A 477 -15.43 23.60 -9.95
CA PRO A 477 -15.52 24.93 -10.54
C PRO A 477 -14.22 25.29 -11.27
N GLY A 478 -14.31 25.47 -12.59
CA GLY A 478 -13.16 25.72 -13.49
C GLY A 478 -12.94 24.61 -14.52
N ASP A 479 -13.56 23.44 -14.32
CA ASP A 479 -13.47 22.31 -15.23
C ASP A 479 -14.57 22.39 -16.30
N ASN A 480 -14.18 22.95 -17.45
CA ASN A 480 -15.05 23.15 -18.60
C ASN A 480 -14.56 22.33 -19.81
N PRO A 481 -15.34 22.25 -20.90
CA PRO A 481 -14.91 21.56 -22.12
C PRO A 481 -13.58 22.07 -22.69
N ALA A 482 -13.21 23.34 -22.47
CA ALA A 482 -11.91 23.85 -22.92
C ALA A 482 -10.72 23.23 -22.16
N THR A 483 -10.88 22.94 -20.86
CA THR A 483 -9.88 22.20 -20.08
C THR A 483 -9.67 20.78 -20.63
N ILE A 484 -10.75 20.08 -20.99
CA ILE A 484 -10.66 18.75 -21.61
C ILE A 484 -9.89 18.84 -22.93
N ALA A 485 -10.23 19.81 -23.77
CA ALA A 485 -9.56 20.06 -25.04
C ALA A 485 -8.04 20.26 -24.83
N GLN A 486 -7.66 21.09 -23.86
CA GLN A 486 -6.27 21.36 -23.54
C GLN A 486 -5.51 20.09 -23.08
N ILE A 487 -6.13 19.25 -22.27
CA ILE A 487 -5.50 18.00 -21.80
C ILE A 487 -5.35 17.00 -22.96
N ILE A 488 -6.34 16.85 -23.85
CA ILE A 488 -6.23 16.01 -25.05
C ILE A 488 -5.04 16.45 -25.92
N ALA A 489 -4.85 17.77 -26.10
CA ALA A 489 -3.71 18.30 -26.84
C ALA A 489 -2.36 18.05 -26.12
N SER A 490 -2.34 18.10 -24.79
CA SER A 490 -1.18 17.75 -23.95
C SER A 490 -0.80 16.28 -24.17
N LEU A 491 -1.77 15.37 -24.05
CA LEU A 491 -1.59 13.94 -24.24
C LEU A 491 -1.07 13.59 -25.64
N ASP A 492 -1.58 14.23 -26.70
CA ASP A 492 -1.08 14.04 -28.07
C ASP A 492 0.39 14.50 -28.22
N ALA A 493 0.79 15.58 -27.55
CA ALA A 493 2.18 16.05 -27.58
C ALA A 493 3.13 15.11 -26.80
N GLU A 494 2.73 14.65 -25.63
CA GLU A 494 3.49 13.72 -24.79
C GLU A 494 3.63 12.34 -25.45
N GLU A 495 2.56 11.85 -26.07
CA GLU A 495 2.55 10.63 -26.88
C GLU A 495 3.59 10.70 -28.02
N LYS A 496 3.60 11.80 -28.78
CA LYS A 496 4.59 12.02 -29.84
C LYS A 496 6.02 12.11 -29.31
N GLN A 497 6.20 12.74 -28.14
CA GLN A 497 7.51 12.81 -27.48
C GLN A 497 8.01 11.41 -27.09
N LEU A 498 7.13 10.57 -26.50
CA LEU A 498 7.43 9.19 -26.14
C LEU A 498 7.78 8.37 -27.37
N GLN A 499 6.98 8.43 -28.44
CA GLN A 499 7.25 7.72 -29.69
C GLN A 499 8.64 8.10 -30.25
N GLY A 500 8.92 9.40 -30.33
CA GLY A 500 10.22 9.87 -30.81
C GLY A 500 11.39 9.41 -29.92
N THR A 501 11.16 9.22 -28.61
CA THR A 501 12.17 8.70 -27.68
C THR A 501 12.40 7.20 -27.90
N ILE A 502 11.33 6.42 -28.09
CA ILE A 502 11.39 4.99 -28.41
C ILE A 502 12.15 4.76 -29.73
N GLU A 503 11.84 5.52 -30.78
CA GLU A 503 12.53 5.42 -32.08
C GLU A 503 14.03 5.72 -31.98
N ARG A 504 14.41 6.70 -31.15
CA ARG A 504 15.83 6.99 -30.85
C ARG A 504 16.51 5.85 -30.09
N LEU A 505 15.80 5.23 -29.15
CA LEU A 505 16.33 4.09 -28.37
C LEU A 505 16.43 2.80 -29.21
N GLN A 506 15.59 2.63 -30.23
CA GLN A 506 15.64 1.52 -31.19
C GLN A 506 16.75 1.71 -32.24
N SER A 507 17.06 2.96 -32.59
CA SER A 507 18.11 3.26 -33.57
C SER A 507 19.48 2.83 -33.02
N PRO A 508 20.22 1.93 -33.69
CA PRO A 508 21.54 1.53 -33.24
C PRO A 508 22.43 2.77 -33.20
N SER A 509 23.03 3.03 -32.03
CA SER A 509 23.97 4.13 -31.82
C SER A 509 25.03 4.09 -32.92
N ARG A 510 24.94 4.99 -33.92
CA ARG A 510 25.91 5.12 -35.03
C ARG A 510 27.36 5.30 -34.57
N ILE A 511 27.58 5.49 -33.28
CA ILE A 511 28.88 5.73 -32.64
C ILE A 511 29.68 4.41 -32.46
N GLU A 512 29.05 3.23 -32.48
CA GLU A 512 29.79 1.95 -32.36
C GLU A 512 30.25 1.35 -33.70
N ALA A 513 29.83 1.91 -34.84
CA ALA A 513 30.27 1.44 -36.16
C ALA A 513 31.59 2.09 -36.65
N ASP A 514 32.14 3.03 -35.89
CA ASP A 514 33.38 3.77 -36.21
C ASP A 514 34.53 3.46 -35.20
N ARG A 515 34.39 2.38 -34.44
CA ARG A 515 35.45 1.76 -33.62
C ARG A 515 35.63 0.31 -34.02
#